data_AF-A0A373NCX2-F1
#
_entry.id   AF-A0A373NCX2-F1
#
_cell.length_a   1.000
_cell.length_b   1.000
_cell.length_c   1.000
_cell.angle_alpha   90.00
_cell.angle_beta   90.00
_cell.angle_gamma   90.00
#
_symmetry.space_group_name_H-M   'P 1'
#
loop_
_entity.id
_entity.type
_entity.pdbx_description
1 polymer ?
#
loop_
_entity_poly.entity_id
_entity_poly.type
_entity_poly.pdbx_seq_one_letter_code
_entity_poly.pdbx_strand_id
1 'polypeptide(L)'
;MTKDEMNKQLLQQVNSLTSTVDSLNATINAQTQLIAQLNQTIQELKEQLNKNSKNSSKPPSSDGFKKPAPKSLRKPSGKKVGGQNGHQGTHLAVITAPDEIVKHMPSACEECPHYQICRGTACIA
;
A
#
# COMPACT_ATOMS: atom_id res chain seq x y z
N MET A 1 -73.52 -13.79 -23.61
CA MET A 1 -72.95 -12.46 -23.88
C MET A 1 -73.35 -12.04 -25.28
N THR A 2 -73.84 -10.81 -25.42
CA THR A 2 -74.09 -10.24 -26.75
C THR A 2 -72.76 -9.89 -27.42
N LYS A 3 -72.76 -9.72 -28.74
CA LYS A 3 -71.58 -9.32 -29.51
C LYS A 3 -70.97 -8.00 -28.98
N ASP A 4 -71.82 -7.10 -28.49
CA ASP A 4 -71.42 -5.80 -27.94
C ASP A 4 -70.75 -5.92 -26.56
N GLU A 5 -71.20 -6.84 -25.69
CA GLU A 5 -70.53 -7.11 -24.42
C GLU A 5 -69.11 -7.65 -24.65
N MET A 6 -68.95 -8.54 -25.63
CA MET A 6 -67.66 -9.12 -25.99
C MET A 6 -66.69 -8.07 -26.55
N ASN A 7 -67.20 -7.17 -27.40
CA ASN A 7 -66.42 -6.03 -27.90
C ASN A 7 -65.97 -5.08 -26.78
N LYS A 8 -66.85 -4.82 -25.81
CA LYS A 8 -66.53 -3.97 -24.65
C LYS A 8 -65.46 -4.60 -23.76
N GLN A 9 -65.53 -5.90 -23.51
CA GLN A 9 -64.50 -6.64 -22.78
C GLN A 9 -63.15 -6.62 -23.51
N LEU A 10 -63.14 -6.85 -24.83
CA LEU A 10 -61.91 -6.77 -25.62
C LEU A 10 -61.27 -5.38 -25.51
N LEU A 11 -62.07 -4.32 -25.61
CA LEU A 11 -61.58 -2.94 -25.51
C LEU A 11 -60.96 -2.66 -24.14
N GLN A 12 -61.58 -3.14 -23.06
CA GLN A 12 -61.05 -3.02 -21.70
C GLN A 12 -59.72 -3.79 -21.55
N GLN A 13 -59.63 -4.99 -22.11
CA GLN A 13 -58.43 -5.80 -22.07
C GLN A 13 -57.29 -5.14 -22.85
N VAL A 14 -57.56 -4.57 -24.03
CA VAL A 14 -56.58 -3.81 -24.82
C VAL A 14 -56.06 -2.61 -24.02
N ASN A 15 -56.93 -1.81 -23.42
CA ASN A 15 -56.51 -0.65 -22.64
C ASN A 15 -55.63 -1.03 -21.43
N SER A 16 -55.98 -2.13 -20.74
CA SER A 16 -55.18 -2.67 -19.64
C SER A 16 -53.79 -3.15 -20.11
N LEU A 17 -53.74 -3.85 -21.24
CA LEU A 17 -52.49 -4.30 -21.85
C LEU A 17 -51.62 -3.11 -22.29
N THR A 18 -52.21 -2.10 -22.93
CA THR A 18 -51.49 -0.86 -23.31
C THR A 18 -50.88 -0.19 -22.08
N SER A 19 -51.66 -0.06 -21.00
CA SER A 19 -51.17 0.55 -19.76
C SER A 19 -50.03 -0.26 -19.13
N THR A 20 -50.09 -1.59 -19.23
CA THR A 20 -49.02 -2.48 -18.75
C THR A 20 -47.75 -2.33 -19.59
N VAL A 21 -47.88 -2.25 -20.93
CA VAL A 21 -46.77 -2.02 -21.84
C VAL A 21 -46.09 -0.68 -21.57
N ASP A 22 -46.85 0.37 -21.33
CA ASP A 22 -46.31 1.70 -21.02
C ASP A 22 -45.50 1.69 -19.71
N SER A 23 -46.01 1.01 -18.68
CA SER A 23 -45.31 0.84 -17.39
C SER A 23 -44.01 0.02 -17.53
N LEU A 24 -44.05 -1.05 -18.31
CA LEU A 24 -42.86 -1.87 -18.59
C LEU A 24 -41.82 -1.08 -19.39
N ASN A 25 -42.24 -0.31 -20.39
CA ASN A 25 -41.34 0.55 -21.17
C ASN A 25 -40.69 1.62 -20.28
N ALA A 26 -41.43 2.24 -19.37
CA ALA A 26 -40.89 3.19 -18.41
C ALA A 26 -39.82 2.53 -17.52
N THR A 27 -40.09 1.30 -17.05
CA THR A 27 -39.15 0.52 -16.23
C THR A 27 -37.88 0.16 -17.01
N ILE A 28 -38.02 -0.29 -18.26
CA ILE A 28 -36.89 -0.62 -19.14
C ILE A 28 -36.01 0.61 -19.40
N ASN A 29 -36.62 1.77 -19.62
CA ASN A 29 -35.88 3.02 -19.85
C ASN A 29 -35.08 3.42 -18.60
N ALA A 30 -35.70 3.35 -17.41
CA ALA A 30 -35.02 3.63 -16.15
C ALA A 30 -33.85 2.67 -15.88
N GLN A 31 -34.06 1.37 -16.13
CA GLN A 31 -33.01 0.36 -15.99
C GLN A 31 -31.86 0.59 -16.97
N THR A 32 -32.17 0.95 -18.22
CA THR A 32 -31.16 1.22 -19.25
C THR A 32 -30.28 2.42 -18.87
N GLN A 33 -30.89 3.48 -18.34
CA GLN A 33 -30.15 4.64 -17.82
C GLN A 33 -29.25 4.27 -16.64
N LEU A 34 -29.75 3.47 -15.70
CA LEU A 34 -28.96 3.02 -14.57
C LEU A 34 -27.77 2.15 -15.01
N ILE A 35 -27.99 1.23 -15.95
CA ILE A 35 -26.92 0.38 -16.51
C ILE A 35 -25.85 1.25 -17.18
N ALA A 36 -26.24 2.27 -17.93
CA ALA A 36 -25.29 3.19 -18.56
C ALA A 36 -24.43 3.92 -17.51
N GLN A 37 -25.05 4.46 -16.45
CA GLN A 37 -24.34 5.13 -15.36
C GLN A 37 -23.39 4.20 -14.60
N LEU A 38 -23.84 2.97 -14.31
CA LEU A 38 -23.02 1.96 -13.66
C LEU A 38 -21.82 1.57 -14.52
N ASN A 39 -22.03 1.35 -15.83
CA ASN A 39 -20.95 1.03 -16.75
C ASN A 39 -19.92 2.15 -16.85
N GLN A 40 -20.35 3.41 -16.88
CA GLN A 40 -19.44 4.56 -16.86
C GLN A 40 -18.62 4.57 -15.56
N THR A 41 -19.26 4.39 -14.42
CA THR A 41 -18.58 4.35 -13.11
C THR A 41 -17.56 3.20 -13.04
N ILE A 42 -17.93 2.02 -13.54
CA ILE A 42 -17.04 0.86 -13.60
C ILE A 42 -15.84 1.16 -14.50
N GLN A 43 -16.03 1.83 -15.63
CA GLN A 43 -14.94 2.21 -16.52
C GLN A 43 -13.98 3.17 -15.83
N GLU A 44 -14.48 4.23 -15.20
CA GLU A 44 -13.68 5.22 -14.48
C GLU A 44 -12.87 4.58 -13.34
N LEU A 45 -13.49 3.69 -12.54
CA LEU A 45 -12.82 2.97 -11.47
C LEU A 45 -11.73 2.01 -12.01
N LYS A 46 -12.00 1.31 -13.12
CA LYS A 46 -11.01 0.45 -13.78
C LYS A 46 -9.82 1.27 -14.30
N GLU A 47 -10.07 2.44 -14.88
CA GLU A 47 -9.00 3.34 -15.33
C GLU A 47 -8.18 3.86 -14.14
N GLN A 48 -8.81 4.20 -13.02
CA GLN A 48 -8.10 4.60 -11.81
C GLN A 48 -7.22 3.48 -11.24
N LEU A 49 -7.72 2.23 -11.22
CA LEU A 49 -6.97 1.06 -10.77
C LEU A 49 -5.79 0.72 -11.68
N ASN A 50 -5.93 0.91 -12.99
CA ASN A 50 -4.88 0.64 -13.95
C ASN A 50 -3.78 1.72 -13.98
N LYS A 51 -4.01 2.92 -13.42
CA LYS A 51 -3.00 3.98 -13.31
C LYS A 51 -1.99 3.67 -12.20
N ASN A 52 -0.72 3.53 -12.57
CA ASN A 52 0.42 3.36 -11.67
C ASN A 52 1.58 4.29 -12.07
N SER A 53 2.67 4.31 -11.30
CA SER A 53 3.83 5.16 -11.61
C SER A 53 4.49 4.90 -12.97
N LYS A 54 4.26 3.72 -13.58
CA LYS A 54 4.83 3.37 -14.89
C LYS A 54 4.05 3.96 -16.06
N ASN A 55 2.76 4.24 -15.91
CA ASN A 55 1.88 4.66 -17.01
C ASN A 55 1.12 5.97 -16.76
N SER A 56 1.31 6.65 -15.62
CA SER A 56 0.53 7.85 -15.27
C SER A 56 1.37 9.07 -14.85
N SER A 57 2.69 9.05 -15.10
CA SER A 57 3.65 10.09 -14.67
C SER A 57 3.63 10.41 -13.16
N LYS A 58 2.90 9.62 -12.36
CA LYS A 58 2.90 9.69 -10.90
C LYS A 58 4.23 9.18 -10.37
N PRO A 59 4.78 9.78 -9.30
CA PRO A 59 6.01 9.29 -8.73
C PRO A 59 5.83 7.87 -8.15
N PRO A 60 6.87 7.00 -8.19
CA PRO A 60 6.81 5.65 -7.61
C PRO A 60 6.46 5.59 -6.12
N SER A 61 6.62 6.71 -5.40
CA SER A 61 6.19 6.86 -4.01
C SER A 61 4.65 6.81 -3.85
N SER A 62 3.89 7.23 -4.87
CA SER A 62 2.41 7.22 -4.87
C SER A 62 1.81 5.82 -5.05
N ASP A 63 2.57 4.82 -5.49
CA ASP A 63 2.10 3.44 -5.66
C ASP A 63 1.97 2.68 -4.31
N GLY A 64 2.31 3.31 -3.18
CA GLY A 64 2.19 2.73 -1.84
C GLY A 64 3.02 1.45 -1.67
N PHE A 65 2.40 0.39 -1.12
CA PHE A 65 3.04 -0.91 -0.91
C PHE A 65 3.02 -1.82 -2.15
N LYS A 66 2.32 -1.44 -3.22
CA LYS A 66 2.29 -2.21 -4.48
C LYS A 66 3.56 -1.99 -5.31
N LYS A 67 4.42 -1.06 -4.91
CA LYS A 67 5.69 -0.82 -5.60
C LYS A 67 6.63 -2.02 -5.42
N PRO A 68 7.30 -2.49 -6.48
CA PRO A 68 8.33 -3.51 -6.34
C PRO A 68 9.46 -2.99 -5.45
N ALA A 69 10.05 -3.87 -4.63
CA ALA A 69 11.19 -3.50 -3.81
C ALA A 69 12.29 -2.89 -4.69
N PRO A 70 12.92 -1.78 -4.27
CA PRO A 70 13.98 -1.15 -5.06
C PRO A 70 15.12 -2.15 -5.24
N LYS A 71 15.30 -2.60 -6.48
CA LYS A 71 16.37 -3.53 -6.83
C LYS A 71 17.63 -2.71 -7.09
N SER A 72 18.71 -3.03 -6.39
CA SER A 72 20.02 -2.41 -6.66
C SER A 72 20.40 -2.63 -8.13
N LEU A 73 20.68 -1.54 -8.84
CA LEU A 73 21.27 -1.59 -10.19
C LEU A 73 22.78 -1.83 -10.15
N ARG A 74 23.41 -1.84 -8.97
CA ARG A 74 24.84 -2.12 -8.86
C ARG A 74 25.10 -3.56 -9.27
N LYS A 75 26.11 -3.75 -10.12
CA LYS A 75 26.67 -5.07 -10.37
C LYS A 75 27.29 -5.60 -9.06
N PRO A 76 27.12 -6.90 -8.76
CA PRO A 76 27.78 -7.49 -7.59
C PRO A 76 29.30 -7.34 -7.75
N SER A 77 29.95 -6.77 -6.75
CA SER A 77 31.41 -6.55 -6.78
C SER A 77 32.19 -7.83 -6.47
N GLY A 78 31.53 -8.86 -5.94
CA GLY A 78 32.17 -10.08 -5.43
C GLY A 78 33.04 -9.86 -4.18
N LYS A 79 33.16 -8.61 -3.70
CA LYS A 79 33.96 -8.25 -2.53
C LYS A 79 33.16 -8.49 -1.25
N LYS A 80 33.83 -8.98 -0.21
CA LYS A 80 33.22 -9.11 1.12
C LYS A 80 32.87 -7.73 1.66
N VAL A 81 31.77 -7.65 2.43
CA VAL A 81 31.38 -6.47 3.19
C VAL A 81 32.46 -6.13 4.23
N GLY A 82 32.82 -4.85 4.35
CA GLY A 82 33.87 -4.36 5.24
C GLY A 82 35.14 -3.90 4.50
N GLY A 83 36.15 -3.53 5.30
CA GLY A 83 37.49 -3.19 4.80
C GLY A 83 38.06 -4.35 3.99
N GLN A 84 38.63 -4.04 2.83
CA GLN A 84 39.27 -5.06 1.99
C GLN A 84 40.62 -5.47 2.60
N ASN A 85 41.05 -6.72 2.37
CA ASN A 85 42.36 -7.18 2.82
C ASN A 85 43.46 -6.24 2.29
N GLY A 86 44.31 -5.76 3.21
CA GLY A 86 45.37 -4.79 2.92
C GLY A 86 44.96 -3.32 3.08
N HIS A 87 43.67 -3.03 3.33
CA HIS A 87 43.26 -1.68 3.69
C HIS A 87 43.66 -1.38 5.14
N GLN A 88 44.54 -0.39 5.32
CA GLN A 88 44.87 0.11 6.65
C GLN A 88 43.61 0.68 7.30
N GLY A 89 43.26 0.18 8.48
CA GLY A 89 42.12 0.67 9.24
C GLY A 89 42.48 1.96 9.97
N THR A 90 41.75 3.03 9.71
CA THR A 90 41.81 4.26 10.53
C THR A 90 40.87 4.12 11.71
N HIS A 91 41.43 4.00 12.91
CA HIS A 91 40.71 4.12 14.18
C HIS A 91 41.04 5.48 14.81
N LEU A 92 40.10 6.02 15.59
CA LEU A 92 40.38 7.20 16.40
C LEU A 92 41.40 6.79 17.48
N ALA A 93 42.58 7.38 17.43
CA ALA A 93 43.60 7.24 18.47
C ALA A 93 43.65 8.53 19.28
N VAL A 94 43.76 8.40 20.60
CA VAL A 94 44.07 9.53 21.47
C VAL A 94 45.56 9.87 21.26
N ILE A 95 45.80 10.84 20.39
CA ILE A 95 47.15 11.21 19.91
C ILE A 95 47.96 12.05 20.91
N THR A 96 47.32 12.56 21.96
CA THR A 96 47.92 13.40 23.00
C THR A 96 47.47 12.93 24.38
N ALA A 97 48.30 13.12 25.41
CA ALA A 97 47.89 12.81 26.78
C ALA A 97 46.64 13.64 27.14
N PRO A 98 45.54 13.01 27.58
CA PRO A 98 44.34 13.73 27.98
C PRO A 98 44.59 14.49 29.28
N ASP A 99 43.99 15.68 29.40
CA ASP A 99 44.06 16.49 30.63
C ASP A 99 43.31 15.83 31.79
N GLU A 100 42.24 15.08 31.49
CA GLU A 100 41.43 14.36 32.47
C GLU A 100 40.98 12.99 31.93
N ILE A 101 41.01 11.97 32.80
CA ILE A 101 40.47 10.64 32.51
C ILE A 101 39.39 10.33 33.55
N VAL A 102 38.13 10.44 33.14
CA VAL A 102 36.98 10.09 33.99
C VAL A 102 36.56 8.65 33.73
N LYS A 103 36.56 7.84 34.78
CA LYS A 103 36.03 6.46 34.72
C LYS A 103 34.54 6.50 35.00
N HIS A 104 33.72 6.12 34.02
CA HIS A 104 32.28 5.96 34.21
C HIS A 104 31.98 4.56 34.73
N MET A 105 31.98 4.41 36.06
CA MET A 105 31.58 3.17 36.73
C MET A 105 30.20 3.36 37.38
N PRO A 106 29.24 2.44 37.18
CA PRO A 106 27.99 2.46 37.92
C PRO A 106 28.25 2.24 39.42
N SER A 107 27.57 3.02 40.27
CA SER A 107 27.72 2.93 41.74
C SER A 107 27.42 1.53 42.29
N ALA A 108 26.48 0.81 41.68
CA ALA A 108 26.15 -0.57 42.03
C ALA A 108 27.30 -1.58 41.85
N CYS A 109 28.34 -1.21 41.09
CA CYS A 109 29.51 -2.06 40.87
C CYS A 109 30.66 -1.79 41.85
N GLU A 110 30.64 -0.69 42.61
CA GLU A 110 31.74 -0.30 43.50
C GLU A 110 31.96 -1.31 44.65
N GLU A 111 30.86 -1.88 45.15
CA GLU A 111 30.89 -2.85 46.26
C GLU A 111 30.55 -4.29 45.81
N CYS A 112 30.50 -4.53 44.50
CA CYS A 112 30.12 -5.83 43.97
C CYS A 112 31.24 -6.88 44.18
N PRO A 113 30.99 -8.01 44.86
CA PRO A 113 31.98 -9.06 45.08
C PRO A 113 32.52 -9.69 43.77
N HIS A 114 31.76 -9.56 42.68
CA HIS A 114 32.11 -10.12 41.37
C HIS A 114 32.85 -9.13 40.46
N TYR A 115 33.13 -7.91 40.92
CA TYR A 115 33.73 -6.85 40.13
C TYR A 115 35.03 -7.28 39.41
N GLN A 116 35.90 -8.03 40.08
CA GLN A 116 37.17 -8.48 39.50
C GLN A 116 36.98 -9.40 38.27
N ILE A 117 35.86 -10.11 38.19
CA ILE A 117 35.53 -10.99 37.07
C ILE A 117 34.96 -10.17 35.90
N CYS A 118 34.17 -9.14 36.20
CA CYS A 118 33.48 -8.32 35.20
C CYS A 118 34.36 -7.22 34.58
N ARG A 119 35.46 -6.83 35.24
CA ARG A 119 36.33 -5.72 34.82
C ARG A 119 36.87 -5.85 33.39
N GLY A 120 37.11 -7.08 32.91
CA GLY A 120 37.63 -7.34 31.56
C GLY A 120 36.56 -7.60 30.48
N THR A 121 35.32 -7.86 30.86
CA THR A 121 34.23 -8.24 29.92
C THR A 121 33.22 -7.13 29.71
N ALA A 122 32.96 -6.29 30.71
CA ALA A 122 31.96 -5.22 30.65
C ALA A 122 32.54 -3.81 30.43
N CYS A 123 33.84 -3.63 30.64
CA CYS A 123 34.53 -2.36 30.45
C CYS A 123 35.72 -2.55 29.51
N ILE A 124 35.45 -2.51 28.20
CA ILE A 124 36.52 -2.27 27.23
C ILE A 124 36.90 -0.80 27.41
N ALA A 125 38.02 -0.55 28.09
CA ALA A 125 38.75 0.70 28.01
C ALA A 125 39.62 0.70 26.76
#